data_AF-A0A7S0M1K6-F1
#
_entry.id   AF-A0A7S0M1K6-F1
#
_cell.length_a   1.000
_cell.length_b   1.000
_cell.length_c   1.000
_cell.angle_alpha   90.00
_cell.angle_beta   90.00
_cell.angle_gamma   90.00
#
_symmetry.space_group_name_H-M   'P 1'
#
loop_
_entity.id
_entity.type
_entity.pdbx_description
1 polymer ?
#
loop_
_entity_poly.entity_id
_entity_poly.type
_entity_poly.pdbx_seq_one_letter_code
_entity_poly.pdbx_strand_id
1 'polypeptide(L)'
;PAYANAWINIAELLAETGRSSRDVEKELQPAVAAGLWKLASQRPTHYVRHLAARPWYDSAEFGWAEGLRRATADIKAEALALASDAGFRYRTYTSRIIDKRRRGDGWKDFW
;
A
#
# COMPACT_ATOMS: atom_id res chain seq x y z
N PRO A 1 10.58 -9.70 10.31
CA PRO A 1 11.81 -10.55 10.19
C PRO A 1 12.87 -9.84 9.35
N ALA A 2 14.12 -9.76 9.81
CA ALA A 2 15.19 -8.98 9.16
C ALA A 2 15.39 -9.30 7.67
N TYR A 3 15.08 -10.52 7.25
CA TYR A 3 15.23 -10.98 5.87
C TYR A 3 14.13 -10.53 4.90
N ALA A 4 12.93 -10.15 5.37
CA ALA A 4 11.83 -9.74 4.47
C ALA A 4 12.13 -8.44 3.72
N ASN A 5 12.77 -7.47 4.38
CA ASN A 5 13.15 -6.20 3.76
C ASN A 5 14.18 -6.38 2.63
N ALA A 6 15.11 -7.33 2.78
CA ALA A 6 16.10 -7.62 1.73
C ALA A 6 15.41 -8.11 0.44
N TRP A 7 14.46 -9.04 0.57
CA TRP A 7 13.68 -9.55 -0.56
C TRP A 7 12.77 -8.48 -1.20
N ILE A 8 12.22 -7.56 -0.41
CA ILE A 8 11.48 -6.40 -0.93
C ILE A 8 12.39 -5.50 -1.75
N ASN A 9 13.58 -5.16 -1.23
CA ASN A 9 14.54 -4.33 -1.96
C ASN A 9 15.01 -5.02 -3.25
N ILE A 10 15.23 -6.34 -3.24
CA ILE A 10 15.55 -7.11 -4.44
C ILE A 10 14.41 -6.98 -5.48
N ALA A 11 13.15 -7.11 -5.04
CA ALA A 11 12.00 -6.97 -5.93
C ALA A 11 11.91 -5.58 -6.56
N GLU A 12 12.16 -4.52 -5.77
CA GLU A 12 12.20 -3.13 -6.24
C GLU A 12 13.29 -2.94 -7.30
N LEU A 13 14.52 -3.38 -7.01
CA LEU A 13 15.65 -3.26 -7.94
C LEU A 13 15.41 -4.05 -9.24
N LEU A 14 14.85 -5.25 -9.16
CA LEU A 14 14.51 -6.04 -10.35
C LEU A 14 13.45 -5.34 -11.21
N ALA A 15 12.44 -4.72 -10.58
CA ALA A 15 11.44 -3.94 -11.31
C ALA A 15 12.05 -2.70 -11.99
N GLU A 16 12.99 -2.01 -11.33
CA GLU A 16 13.70 -0.86 -11.90
C GLU A 16 14.53 -1.22 -13.13
N THR A 17 14.98 -2.48 -13.25
CA THR A 17 15.65 -2.98 -14.48
C THR A 17 14.69 -3.23 -15.65
N GLY A 18 13.39 -2.96 -15.49
CA GLY A 18 12.38 -3.14 -16.53
C GLY A 18 11.86 -4.58 -16.65
N ARG A 19 12.17 -5.46 -15.69
CA ARG A 19 11.62 -6.81 -15.65
C ARG A 19 10.12 -6.79 -15.43
N SER A 20 9.42 -7.75 -16.04
CA SER A 20 7.98 -7.91 -15.83
C SER A 20 7.68 -8.31 -14.39
N SER A 21 6.50 -7.94 -13.88
CA SER A 21 6.06 -8.35 -12.54
C SER A 21 6.09 -9.88 -12.37
N ARG A 22 5.75 -10.63 -13.43
CA ARG A 22 5.78 -12.10 -13.43
C ARG A 22 7.20 -12.62 -13.24
N ASP A 23 8.19 -12.01 -13.88
CA ASP A 23 9.58 -12.44 -13.74
C ASP A 23 10.15 -12.08 -12.38
N VAL A 24 9.79 -10.90 -11.84
CA VAL A 24 10.11 -10.56 -10.44
C VAL A 24 9.51 -11.59 -9.49
N GLU A 25 8.25 -11.98 -9.66
CA GLU A 25 7.60 -12.99 -8.80
C GLU A 25 8.28 -14.36 -8.84
N LYS A 26 8.86 -14.76 -9.98
CA LYS A 26 9.65 -16.01 -10.07
C LYS A 26 10.92 -15.93 -9.22
N GLU A 27 11.63 -14.81 -9.28
CA GLU A 27 12.86 -14.58 -8.51
C GLU A 27 12.61 -14.57 -6.99
N LEU A 28 11.38 -14.31 -6.56
CA LEU A 28 10.98 -14.26 -5.15
C LEU A 28 10.43 -15.59 -4.60
N GLN A 29 10.30 -16.63 -5.42
CA GLN A 29 9.82 -17.94 -4.94
C GLN A 29 10.64 -18.53 -3.78
N PRO A 30 11.98 -18.36 -3.71
CA PRO A 30 12.74 -18.81 -2.54
C PRO A 30 12.28 -18.15 -1.22
N ALA A 31 11.86 -16.88 -1.25
CA ALA A 31 11.34 -16.18 -0.07
C ALA A 31 10.00 -16.76 0.39
N VAL A 32 9.13 -17.12 -0.57
CA VAL A 32 7.86 -17.79 -0.29
C VAL A 32 8.10 -19.18 0.28
N ALA A 33 9.03 -19.94 -0.31
CA ALA A 33 9.43 -21.27 0.19
C ALA A 33 10.03 -21.21 1.60
N ALA A 34 10.76 -20.14 1.93
CA ALA A 34 11.26 -19.87 3.28
C ALA A 34 10.18 -19.40 4.27
N GLY A 35 8.93 -19.28 3.83
CA GLY A 35 7.79 -18.91 4.66
C GLY A 35 7.74 -17.43 5.05
N LEU A 36 8.47 -16.56 4.34
CA LEU A 36 8.45 -15.12 4.58
C LEU A 36 7.08 -14.52 4.22
N TRP A 37 6.45 -15.02 3.16
CA TRP A 37 5.14 -14.61 2.68
C TRP A 37 4.35 -15.80 2.14
N LYS A 38 3.02 -15.63 1.98
CA LYS A 38 2.18 -16.61 1.29
C LYS A 38 2.35 -16.59 -0.22
N LEU A 39 2.50 -15.39 -0.78
CA LEU A 39 2.52 -15.12 -2.22
C LEU A 39 3.63 -14.13 -2.51
N ALA A 40 4.36 -14.32 -3.62
CA ALA A 40 5.41 -13.40 -4.05
C ALA A 40 4.88 -12.00 -4.40
N SER A 41 3.60 -11.89 -4.74
CA SER A 41 2.91 -10.63 -5.02
C SER A 41 2.49 -9.85 -3.75
N GLN A 42 2.47 -10.50 -2.59
CA GLN A 42 2.11 -9.88 -1.31
C GLN A 42 3.29 -9.92 -0.35
N ARG A 43 3.96 -8.78 -0.22
CA ARG A 43 5.27 -8.67 0.43
C ARG A 43 5.25 -7.76 1.66
N PRO A 44 4.40 -7.99 2.66
CA PRO A 44 4.40 -7.18 3.87
C PRO A 44 5.69 -7.40 4.67
N THR A 45 6.18 -6.35 5.30
CA THR A 45 7.34 -6.43 6.22
C THR A 45 7.00 -7.25 7.48
N HIS A 46 5.73 -7.24 7.88
CA HIS A 46 5.17 -7.97 9.01
C HIS A 46 4.06 -8.89 8.52
N TYR A 47 4.38 -10.16 8.32
CA TYR A 47 3.45 -11.15 7.79
C TYR A 47 2.77 -11.95 8.90
N VAL A 48 1.44 -12.03 8.86
CA VAL A 48 0.62 -12.86 9.76
C VAL A 48 0.05 -14.04 8.96
N ARG A 49 0.52 -15.25 9.27
CA ARG A 49 0.30 -16.45 8.45
C ARG A 49 -1.17 -16.85 8.26
N HIS A 50 -2.02 -16.55 9.23
CA HIS A 50 -3.41 -17.02 9.25
C HIS A 50 -4.38 -16.12 8.49
N LEU A 51 -3.91 -14.95 8.02
CA LEU A 51 -4.74 -14.06 7.23
C LEU A 51 -4.86 -14.56 5.78
N ALA A 52 -6.03 -14.34 5.18
CA ALA A 52 -6.24 -14.58 3.77
C ALA A 52 -5.27 -13.71 2.95
N ALA A 53 -4.73 -14.26 1.86
CA ALA A 53 -3.79 -13.60 0.98
C ALA A 53 -4.39 -13.50 -0.41
N ARG A 54 -5.05 -12.38 -0.72
CA ARG A 54 -5.65 -12.09 -2.02
C ARG A 54 -5.65 -10.58 -2.30
N PRO A 55 -5.61 -10.17 -3.58
CA PRO A 55 -5.55 -8.75 -3.94
C PRO A 55 -6.87 -8.00 -3.75
N TRP A 56 -8.00 -8.70 -3.81
CA TRP A 56 -9.34 -8.11 -3.78
C TRP A 56 -10.21 -8.78 -2.72
N TYR A 57 -11.05 -7.99 -2.07
CA TYR A 57 -12.01 -8.43 -1.05
C TYR A 57 -13.39 -7.86 -1.38
N ASP A 58 -14.43 -8.58 -0.97
CA ASP A 58 -15.80 -8.08 -1.06
C ASP A 58 -16.15 -7.27 0.20
N SER A 59 -16.95 -6.22 0.03
CA SER A 59 -17.40 -5.39 1.16
C SER A 59 -18.22 -6.16 2.19
N ALA A 60 -18.96 -7.21 1.79
CA ALA A 60 -19.76 -8.05 2.68
C ALA A 60 -18.90 -8.80 3.71
N GLU A 61 -17.60 -8.92 3.47
CA GLU A 61 -16.64 -9.57 4.38
C GLU A 61 -16.26 -8.66 5.57
N PHE A 62 -16.67 -7.39 5.53
CA PHE A 62 -16.34 -6.39 6.53
C PHE A 62 -17.61 -5.73 7.08
N GLY A 63 -17.99 -6.08 8.31
CA GLY A 63 -19.22 -5.55 8.94
C GLY A 63 -19.27 -4.02 9.07
N TRP A 64 -18.12 -3.34 9.02
CA TRP A 64 -18.02 -1.88 9.07
C TRP A 64 -18.21 -1.19 7.70
N ALA A 65 -18.21 -1.93 6.58
CA ALA A 65 -18.25 -1.35 5.25
C ALA A 65 -19.54 -0.54 4.98
N GLU A 66 -20.70 -1.05 5.40
CA GLU A 66 -21.97 -0.32 5.27
C GLU A 66 -22.01 0.96 6.12
N GLY A 67 -21.38 0.93 7.29
CA GLY A 67 -21.26 2.11 8.16
C GLY A 67 -20.50 3.24 7.46
N LEU A 68 -19.35 2.92 6.87
CA LEU A 68 -18.57 3.89 6.09
C LEU A 68 -19.35 4.40 4.86
N ARG A 69 -20.08 3.52 4.17
CA ARG A 69 -20.89 3.92 3.01
C ARG A 69 -21.97 4.92 3.39
N ARG A 70 -22.68 4.71 4.50
CA ARG A 70 -23.69 5.65 5.00
C ARG A 70 -23.07 6.97 5.45
N ALA A 71 -21.92 6.93 6.11
CA ALA A 71 -21.20 8.10 6.61
C ALA A 71 -20.39 8.85 5.53
N THR A 72 -20.37 8.38 4.28
CA THR A 72 -19.47 8.93 3.24
C THR A 72 -19.69 10.43 2.99
N ALA A 73 -20.94 10.89 3.01
CA ALA A 73 -21.25 12.30 2.81
C ALA A 73 -20.69 13.17 3.94
N ASP A 74 -20.84 12.73 5.19
CA ASP A 74 -20.37 13.45 6.38
C ASP A 74 -18.84 13.48 6.44
N ILE A 75 -18.19 12.33 6.23
CA ILE A 75 -16.72 12.21 6.17
C ILE A 75 -16.15 13.14 5.08
N LYS A 76 -16.80 13.20 3.92
CA LYS A 76 -16.38 14.10 2.82
C LYS A 76 -16.56 15.57 3.21
N ALA A 77 -17.69 15.92 3.82
CA ALA A 77 -17.97 17.30 4.25
C ALA A 77 -16.94 17.77 5.28
N GLU A 78 -16.61 16.93 6.26
CA GLU A 78 -15.58 17.21 7.26
C GLU A 78 -14.19 17.40 6.62
N ALA A 79 -13.80 16.47 5.73
CA ALA A 79 -12.51 16.55 5.04
C ALA A 79 -12.38 17.83 4.19
N LEU A 80 -13.46 18.26 3.53
CA LEU A 80 -13.48 19.51 2.76
C LEU A 80 -13.46 20.75 3.65
N ALA A 81 -14.15 20.73 4.79
CA ALA A 81 -14.12 21.81 5.76
C ALA A 81 -12.69 22.02 6.30
N LEU A 82 -12.03 20.94 6.69
CA LEU A 82 -10.61 20.96 7.09
C LEU A 82 -9.71 21.48 5.95
N ALA A 83 -9.97 21.07 4.71
CA ALA A 83 -9.21 21.55 3.56
C ALA A 83 -9.33 23.05 3.29
N SER A 84 -10.49 23.63 3.61
CA SER A 84 -10.76 25.05 3.42
C SER A 84 -10.24 25.94 4.56
N ASP A 85 -9.89 25.35 5.70
CA ASP A 85 -9.31 26.09 6.82
C ASP A 85 -7.86 26.49 6.52
N ALA A 86 -7.59 27.80 6.49
CA ALA A 86 -6.27 28.36 6.25
C ALA A 86 -5.22 27.93 7.31
N GLY A 87 -5.66 27.46 8.47
CA GLY A 87 -4.81 26.89 9.52
C GLY A 87 -4.46 25.41 9.33
N PHE A 88 -5.16 24.68 8.45
CA PHE A 88 -5.00 23.24 8.33
C PHE A 88 -3.69 22.87 7.61
N ARG A 89 -2.89 22.03 8.27
CA ARG A 89 -1.57 21.64 7.78
C ARG A 89 -1.61 20.23 7.20
N TYR A 90 -1.51 20.17 5.88
CA TYR A 90 -1.22 18.93 5.18
C TYR A 90 0.23 18.52 5.37
N ARG A 91 0.46 17.23 5.56
CA ARG A 91 1.80 16.66 5.40
C ARG A 91 1.96 16.20 3.96
N THR A 92 3.08 16.55 3.34
CA THR A 92 3.45 15.95 2.06
C THR A 92 3.64 14.46 2.27
N TYR A 93 2.85 13.66 1.56
CA TYR A 93 3.00 12.22 1.55
C TYR A 93 4.32 11.88 0.87
N THR A 94 5.19 11.21 1.61
CA THR A 94 6.52 10.83 1.16
C THR A 94 6.55 9.31 1.02
N SER A 95 6.55 8.83 -0.22
CA SER A 95 6.74 7.41 -0.55
C SER A 95 7.79 7.27 -1.62
N ARG A 96 8.54 6.16 -1.59
CA ARG A 96 9.52 5.81 -2.63
C ARG A 96 8.88 5.58 -4.00
N ILE A 97 7.59 5.27 -4.02
CA ILE A 97 6.80 4.96 -5.23
C ILE A 97 6.40 6.24 -5.99
N ILE A 98 6.30 7.37 -5.29
CA ILE A 98 5.92 8.62 -5.93
C ILE A 98 7.17 9.22 -6.57
N ASP A 99 7.26 9.05 -7.89
CA ASP A 99 8.33 9.60 -8.70
C ASP A 99 8.47 11.12 -8.45
N LYS A 100 9.63 11.52 -7.90
CA LYS A 100 10.01 12.91 -7.67
C LYS A 100 10.11 13.73 -8.96
N ARG A 101 10.00 13.13 -10.15
CA ARG A 101 10.03 13.79 -11.46
C ARG A 101 8.70 14.40 -11.88
N ARG A 102 7.56 13.98 -11.30
CA ARG A 102 6.27 14.70 -11.47
C ARG A 102 6.14 15.80 -10.43
N ARG A 103 7.02 16.81 -10.51
CA ARG A 103 6.90 18.05 -9.72
C ARG A 103 5.76 18.88 -10.30
N GLY A 104 4.57 18.71 -9.76
CA GLY A 104 3.44 19.61 -9.96
C GLY A 104 2.76 19.84 -8.62
N ASP A 105 2.07 18.82 -8.12
CA ASP A 105 1.34 18.90 -6.85
C ASP A 105 1.57 17.60 -6.09
N GLY A 106 2.46 17.64 -5.09
CA GLY A 106 2.78 16.48 -4.28
C GLY A 106 1.52 15.89 -3.62
N TRP A 107 1.51 14.57 -3.46
CA TRP A 107 0.47 13.89 -2.68
C TRP A 107 0.49 14.42 -1.24
N LYS A 108 -0.69 14.64 -0.67
CA LYS A 108 -0.89 15.21 0.67
C LYS A 108 -1.85 14.33 1.45
N ASP A 109 -1.52 14.08 2.72
CA ASP A 109 -2.38 13.37 3.66
C ASP A 109 -2.86 14.31 4.77
N PHE A 110 -4.08 14.04 5.26
CA PHE A 110 -4.61 14.63 6.48
C PHE A 110 -3.87 14.05 7.69
N TRP A 111 -3.56 14.87 8.69
CA TRP A 111 -2.89 14.47 9.94
C TRP A 111 -3.68 14.97 11.14
#